data_AF-A0A371IPP2-F1
#
_entry.id   AF-A0A371IPP2-F1
#
_cell.length_a   1.000
_cell.length_b   1.000
_cell.length_c   1.000
_cell.angle_alpha   90.00
_cell.angle_beta   90.00
_cell.angle_gamma   90.00
#
_symmetry.space_group_name_H-M   'P 1'
#
loop_
_entity.id
_entity.type
_entity.pdbx_description
1 polymer ?
#
loop_
_entity_poly.entity_id
_entity_poly.type
_entity_poly.pdbx_seq_one_letter_code
_entity_poly.pdbx_strand_id
1 'polypeptide(L)' 'MKTKLITYFNIKGGIYKTSMSIITAYELAKDKNKRILLWDLDLQENLTQYVYKVNHEDKTTIDIVDGLSAEDVIVKCP' A
#
# COMPACT_ATOMS: atom_id res chain seq x y z
N MET A 1 12.75 -7.56 15.80
CA MET A 1 11.32 -7.17 15.87
C MET A 1 10.59 -7.76 14.68
N LYS A 2 9.37 -8.26 14.86
CA LYS A 2 8.54 -8.80 13.77
C LYS A 2 7.69 -7.68 13.17
N THR A 3 7.80 -7.45 11.86
CA THR A 3 6.92 -6.52 11.13
C THR A 3 5.48 -7.05 11.14
N LYS A 4 4.52 -6.16 11.37
CA LYS A 4 3.08 -6.48 11.29
C LYS A 4 2.54 -5.94 9.97
N LEU A 5 1.79 -6.76 9.24
CA LEU A 5 1.08 -6.38 8.02
C LEU A 5 -0.36 -5.99 8.37
N ILE A 6 -0.81 -4.83 7.90
CA ILE A 6 -2.18 -4.34 8.03
C ILE A 6 -2.65 -3.98 6.63
N THR A 7 -3.83 -4.47 6.24
CA THR A 7 -4.39 -4.23 4.90
C THR A 7 -5.84 -3.77 5.03
N TYR A 8 -6.14 -2.59 4.47
CA TYR A 8 -7.51 -2.09 4.35
C TYR A 8 -8.08 -2.51 2.99
N PHE A 9 -8.84 -3.59 2.98
CA PHE A 9 -9.45 -4.12 1.76
C PHE A 9 -10.98 -3.99 1.79
N ASN A 10 -11.55 -3.62 0.64
CA ASN A 10 -12.99 -3.67 0.39
C ASN A 10 -13.23 -3.65 -1.11
N ILE A 11 -14.21 -4.44 -1.58
CA ILE A 11 -14.59 -4.54 -2.99
C ILE A 11 -15.18 -3.22 -3.51
N LYS A 12 -15.92 -2.48 -2.67
CA LYS A 12 -16.52 -1.20 -3.04
C LYS A 12 -15.47 -0.07 -3.02
N GLY A 13 -15.39 0.69 -4.10
CA GLY A 13 -14.62 1.93 -4.17
C GLY A 13 -15.23 3.08 -3.35
N GLY A 14 -14.43 4.09 -3.00
CA GLY A 14 -14.95 5.32 -2.38
C GLY A 14 -15.40 5.21 -0.92
N ILE A 15 -14.99 4.16 -0.18
CA ILE A 15 -15.36 3.95 1.23
C ILE A 15 -14.22 4.26 2.23
N TYR A 16 -13.37 5.25 1.92
CA TYR A 16 -12.32 5.76 2.82
C TYR A 16 -11.11 4.85 3.11
N LYS A 17 -10.91 3.73 2.39
CA LYS A 17 -9.76 2.82 2.60
C LYS A 17 -8.40 3.52 2.57
N THR A 18 -8.19 4.37 1.57
CA THR A 18 -6.94 5.13 1.40
C THR A 18 -6.71 6.10 2.55
N SER A 19 -7.74 6.89 2.89
CA SER A 19 -7.69 7.84 4.01
C SER A 19 -7.41 7.13 5.34
N MET A 20 -8.05 5.98 5.58
CA MET A 20 -7.81 5.16 6.78
C MET A 20 -6.38 4.64 6.84
N SER A 21 -5.81 4.22 5.71
CA SER A 21 -4.41 3.76 5.62
C SER A 21 -3.45 4.89 6.01
N ILE A 22 -3.68 6.10 5.51
CA ILE A 22 -2.84 7.29 5.78
C ILE A 22 -2.93 7.70 7.25
N ILE A 23 -4.14 7.83 7.80
CA ILE A 23 -4.34 8.27 9.19
C ILE A 23 -3.75 7.24 10.15
N THR A 24 -3.99 5.94 9.92
CA THR A 24 -3.42 4.87 10.75
C THR A 24 -1.90 4.89 10.71
N ALA A 25 -1.29 5.07 9.53
CA ALA A 25 0.16 5.20 9.40
C ALA A 25 0.69 6.42 10.15
N TYR A 26 0.02 7.57 10.05
CA TYR A 26 0.40 8.80 10.73
C TYR A 26 0.38 8.65 12.25
N GLU A 27 -0.70 8.14 12.83
CA GLU A 27 -0.83 7.93 14.28
C GLU A 27 0.24 6.95 14.81
N LEU A 28 0.48 5.85 14.08
CA LEU A 28 1.50 4.88 14.47
C LEU A 28 2.92 5.46 14.36
N ALA A 29 3.20 6.25 13.32
CA ALA A 29 4.50 6.88 13.15
C ALA A 29 4.76 7.95 14.22
N LYS A 30 3.81 8.88 14.40
CA LYS A 30 3.96 10.04 15.28
C LYS A 30 3.77 9.69 16.75
N ASP A 31 2.68 9.03 17.11
CA ASP A 31 2.28 8.87 18.51
C ASP A 31 2.81 7.57 19.13
N LYS A 32 3.18 6.59 18.30
CA LYS A 32 3.70 5.29 18.75
C LYS A 32 5.16 5.05 18.35
N ASN A 33 5.83 6.05 17.76
CA ASN A 33 7.22 6.01 17.32
C ASN A 33 7.55 4.74 16.51
N LYS A 34 6.68 4.39 15.55
CA LYS A 34 6.86 3.23 14.67
C LYS A 34 7.45 3.65 13.33
N ARG A 35 8.32 2.80 12.78
CA ARG A 35 8.74 2.90 11.38
C ARG A 35 7.66 2.27 10.51
N ILE A 36 7.08 3.06 9.61
CA ILE A 36 5.95 2.66 8.77
C ILE A 36 6.39 2.62 7.31
N LEU A 37 5.96 1.58 6.60
CA LEU A 37 5.96 1.50 5.14
C LEU A 37 4.50 1.55 4.69
N LEU A 38 4.15 2.60 3.94
CA LEU A 38 2.89 2.65 3.19
C LEU A 38 3.15 1.99 1.84
N TRP A 39 2.28 1.06 1.45
CA TRP A 39 2.43 0.29 0.21
C TRP A 39 1.15 0.40 -0.60
N ASP A 40 1.22 1.12 -1.72
CA ASP A 40 0.11 1.30 -2.65
C ASP A 40 0.09 0.18 -3.68
N LEU A 41 -1.04 -0.54 -3.73
CA LEU A 41 -1.33 -1.61 -4.68
C LEU A 41 -2.64 -1.35 -5.42
N ASP A 42 -3.16 -0.12 -5.35
CA ASP A 42 -4.33 0.34 -6.10
C ASP A 42 -3.85 1.07 -7.37
N LEU A 43 -4.30 0.62 -8.54
CA LEU A 43 -3.96 1.24 -9.83
C LEU A 43 -4.47 2.69 -9.96
N GLN A 44 -5.37 3.14 -9.07
CA GLN A 44 -5.78 4.55 -9.01
C GLN A 44 -4.76 5.44 -8.27
N GLU A 45 -3.78 4.85 -7.59
CA GLU A 45 -2.62 5.53 -7.01
C GLU A 45 -2.94 6.65 -6.00
N ASN A 46 -4.17 6.66 -5.45
CA ASN A 46 -4.64 7.72 -4.56
C ASN A 46 -3.78 7.84 -3.30
N LEU A 47 -3.19 6.73 -2.81
CA LEU A 47 -2.29 6.76 -1.66
C LEU A 47 -0.99 7.46 -2.05
N THR A 48 -0.37 7.02 -3.14
CA THR A 48 0.90 7.58 -3.66
C THR A 48 0.78 9.07 -3.95
N GLN A 49 -0.29 9.50 -4.63
CA GLN A 49 -0.51 10.92 -4.95
C GLN A 49 -0.66 11.80 -3.70
N TYR A 50 -1.17 11.25 -2.59
CA TYR A 50 -1.38 12.00 -1.36
C TYR A 50 -0.12 12.09 -0.49
N VAL A 51 0.69 11.03 -0.43
CA VAL A 51 1.86 10.96 0.48
C VAL A 51 3.20 11.15 -0.21
N TYR A 52 3.24 11.07 -1.54
CA TYR A 52 4.43 11.18 -2.36
C TYR A 52 4.20 12.17 -3.53
N LYS A 53 4.86 11.97 -4.67
CA LYS A 53 4.80 12.82 -5.86
C LYS A 53 3.76 12.29 -6.83
N VAL A 54 3.09 13.20 -7.53
CA VAL A 54 2.12 12.84 -8.58
C VAL A 54 2.79 12.46 -9.89
N ASN A 55 3.95 13.04 -10.20
CA ASN A 55 4.70 12.73 -11.41
C ASN A 55 6.12 12.33 -11.03
N HIS A 56 6.48 11.07 -11.28
CA HIS A 56 7.80 10.51 -11.05
C HIS A 56 8.08 9.35 -12.01
N GLU A 57 9.35 9.08 -12.24
CA GLU A 57 9.83 7.93 -13.05
C GLU A 57 10.43 6.82 -12.16
N ASP A 58 10.20 6.92 -10.84
CA ASP A 58 10.66 5.90 -9.89
C ASP A 58 9.99 4.55 -10.18
N LYS A 59 10.78 3.47 -10.11
CA LYS A 59 10.23 2.10 -10.22
C LYS A 59 9.23 1.84 -9.11
N THR A 60 8.13 1.18 -9.45
CA THR A 60 7.02 0.84 -8.57
C THR A 60 6.87 -0.68 -8.43
N THR A 61 5.86 -1.11 -7.67
CA THR A 61 5.54 -2.54 -7.57
C THR A 61 5.13 -3.12 -8.91
N ILE A 62 4.56 -2.32 -9.82
CA ILE A 62 4.12 -2.84 -11.12
C ILE A 62 5.30 -3.32 -11.95
N ASP A 63 6.43 -2.61 -11.90
CA ASP A 63 7.67 -2.99 -12.59
C ASP A 63 8.26 -4.32 -12.09
N ILE A 64 7.87 -4.76 -10.89
CA ILE A 64 8.30 -6.03 -10.30
C ILE A 64 7.41 -7.18 -10.78
N VAL A 65 6.10 -6.92 -10.94
CA VAL A 65 5.11 -7.95 -11.30
C VAL A 65 4.80 -7.99 -12.80
N ASP A 66 5.25 -7.00 -13.57
CA ASP A 66 5.04 -6.95 -15.01
C ASP A 66 5.67 -8.18 -15.69
N GLY A 67 4.88 -8.84 -16.53
CA GLY A 67 5.27 -10.10 -17.19
C GLY A 67 5.24 -11.36 -16.32
N LEU A 68 4.89 -11.28 -15.03
CA LEU A 68 4.71 -12.47 -14.18
C LEU A 68 3.29 -13.05 -14.33
N SER A 69 3.15 -14.38 -14.17
CA SER A 69 1.83 -15.01 -14.15
C SER A 69 1.16 -14.82 -12.79
N ALA A 70 -0.17 -14.96 -12.74
CA ALA A 70 -0.92 -14.86 -11.49
C ALA A 70 -0.45 -15.90 -10.46
N GLU A 71 -0.04 -17.08 -10.92
CA GLU A 71 0.47 -18.18 -10.10
C GLU A 71 1.80 -17.83 -9.42
N ASP A 72 2.62 -16.97 -10.05
CA ASP A 72 3.92 -16.56 -9.52
C ASP A 72 3.77 -15.49 -8.41
N VAL A 73 2.67 -14.73 -8.41
CA VAL A 73 2.46 -13.58 -7.51
C VAL A 73 1.45 -13.84 -6.40
N ILE A 74 0.51 -14.78 -6.59
CA ILE A 74 -0.49 -15.11 -5.58
C ILE A 74 0.13 -16.08 -4.56
N VAL A 75 0.40 -15.56 -3.36
CA VAL A 75 0.73 -16.42 -2.21
C VAL A 75 -0.53 -17.20 -1.82
N LYS A 76 -0.54 -18.49 -2.12
CA LYS A 76 -1.62 -19.40 -1.72
C LYS A 76 -1.59 -19.56 -0.20
N CYS A 77 -2.75 -19.43 0.43
CA CYS A 77 -2.88 -19.77 1.84
C CYS A 77 -2.55 -21.27 2.01
N PRO A 78 -1.69 -21.65 2.97
CA PRO A 78 -1.50 -23.05 3.34
C PRO A 78 -2.78 -23.67 3.92
#